data_AF-A0A356TI72-F1
#
_entry.id   AF-A0A356TI72-F1
#
_cell.length_a   1.000
_cell.length_b   1.000
_cell.length_c   1.000
_cell.angle_alpha   90.00
_cell.angle_beta   90.00
_cell.angle_gamma   90.00
#
_symmetry.space_group_name_H-M   'P 1'
#
loop_
_entity.id
_entity.type
_entity.pdbx_description
1 polymer ?
#
loop_
_entity_poly.entity_id
_entity_poly.type
_entity_poly.pdbx_seq_one_letter_code
_entity_poly.pdbx_strand_id
1 'polypeptide(L)'
;MGIERRRTPRVRASLEVQVGGVENRATLRHGDLSLTGLFVDANLAVDPGAVHALKIRTRDKEMRVDVPGRVVRVLKSDDLLEGTVVSGVAFEFLFYEAGKREEIAAMLLHVTRGELGSGEVETGHALTARLSKEDGSSEDARVDAVSLGGLSIETDWQLRKGEKIRVELPTPEGGSVKVEGCAVRSRRSKSGTFRTRIELSSQTLPEGVDRSVHGVHDALTKVVEAAVAPTSEIAPTRKEHLSGDLAMLGVPSLLSLAGLEQMTGVLRVGGAEGDGIEVFLQDGRVVDAMDGSGAAPRAVLAELCRRGQGSFALTLEPVDRPDRLGASTTALLLDLAREQDEATRVVA
;
A
#
# COMPACT_ATOMS: atom_id res chain seq x y z
N MET A 1 -17.37 -8.83 -0.21
CA MET A 1 -15.99 -8.79 0.34
C MET A 1 -15.04 -8.42 -0.78
N GLY A 2 -14.63 -7.17 -0.87
CA GLY A 2 -13.63 -6.74 -1.84
C GLY A 2 -12.29 -7.38 -1.52
N ILE A 3 -11.65 -8.00 -2.52
CA ILE A 3 -10.27 -8.47 -2.39
C ILE A 3 -9.42 -7.20 -2.32
N GLU A 4 -9.03 -6.79 -1.10
CA GLU A 4 -8.09 -5.70 -0.89
C GLU A 4 -6.77 -6.07 -1.56
N ARG A 5 -6.50 -5.44 -2.71
CA ARG A 5 -5.30 -5.71 -3.51
C ARG A 5 -4.13 -4.99 -2.86
N ARG A 6 -3.17 -5.79 -2.42
CA ARG A 6 -1.96 -5.34 -1.72
C ARG A 6 -1.14 -4.43 -2.64
N ARG A 7 -0.54 -3.37 -2.08
CA ARG A 7 0.25 -2.35 -2.81
C ARG A 7 1.73 -2.32 -2.42
N THR A 8 2.17 -3.19 -1.51
CA THR A 8 3.52 -3.13 -0.91
C THR A 8 4.30 -4.40 -1.22
N PRO A 9 5.57 -4.30 -1.67
CA PRO A 9 6.43 -5.46 -1.87
C PRO A 9 6.64 -6.27 -0.60
N ARG A 10 6.77 -7.58 -0.76
CA ARG A 10 7.03 -8.56 0.29
C ARG A 10 8.16 -9.47 -0.13
N VAL A 11 9.08 -9.72 0.80
CA VAL A 11 10.20 -10.62 0.59
C VAL A 11 10.04 -11.80 1.53
N ARG A 12 10.07 -13.01 0.97
CA ARG A 12 10.20 -14.22 1.79
C ARG A 12 11.58 -14.25 2.41
N ALA A 13 11.62 -14.40 3.73
CA ALA A 13 12.87 -14.30 4.47
C ALA A 13 12.86 -15.18 5.72
N SER A 14 14.07 -15.47 6.19
CA SER A 14 14.30 -16.07 7.51
C SER A 14 14.83 -14.99 8.44
N LEU A 15 14.05 -14.60 9.46
CA LEU A 15 14.37 -13.50 10.37
C LEU A 15 14.38 -14.00 11.81
N GLU A 16 15.32 -13.54 12.61
CA GLU A 16 15.26 -13.72 14.05
C GLU A 16 14.26 -12.72 14.63
N VAL A 17 13.15 -13.23 15.17
CA VAL A 17 12.06 -12.40 15.68
C VAL A 17 11.81 -12.72 17.13
N GLN A 18 11.82 -11.69 17.97
CA GLN A 18 11.33 -11.75 19.34
C GLN A 18 10.02 -10.97 19.45
N VAL A 19 8.99 -11.62 19.98
CA VAL A 19 7.70 -10.98 20.28
C VAL A 19 7.65 -10.64 21.77
N GLY A 20 7.72 -9.35 22.08
CA GLY A 20 7.72 -8.83 23.44
C GLY A 20 6.42 -9.18 24.19
N GLY A 21 6.55 -9.62 25.44
CA GLY A 21 5.44 -10.06 26.28
C GLY A 21 4.95 -11.48 26.01
N VAL A 22 5.46 -12.15 24.96
CA VAL A 22 5.12 -13.53 24.60
C VAL A 22 6.32 -14.44 24.77
N GLU A 23 7.50 -13.99 24.32
CA GLU A 23 8.72 -14.78 24.34
C GLU A 23 9.92 -14.00 24.90
N ASN A 24 10.81 -14.71 25.61
CA ASN A 24 11.98 -14.12 26.27
C ASN A 24 13.22 -14.05 25.37
N ARG A 25 13.21 -14.69 24.19
CA ARG A 25 14.35 -14.74 23.25
C ARG A 25 13.88 -14.65 21.82
N ALA A 26 14.73 -14.10 20.96
CA ALA A 26 14.50 -14.12 19.51
C ALA A 26 14.69 -15.55 18.97
N THR A 27 13.79 -15.95 18.08
CA THR A 27 13.84 -17.25 17.40
C THR A 27 13.89 -17.02 15.90
N LEU A 28 14.65 -17.82 15.17
CA LEU A 28 14.65 -17.77 13.71
C LEU A 28 13.29 -18.26 13.19
N ARG A 29 12.61 -17.43 12.40
CA ARG A 29 11.29 -17.70 11.83
C ARG A 29 11.32 -17.46 10.34
N HIS A 30 10.62 -18.32 9.60
CA HIS A 30 10.35 -18.12 8.19
C HIS A 30 9.08 -17.29 8.03
N GLY A 31 9.02 -16.46 6.99
CA GLY A 31 7.83 -15.68 6.70
C GLY A 31 8.05 -14.62 5.63
N ASP A 32 7.20 -13.58 5.64
CA ASP A 32 7.22 -12.51 4.65
C ASP A 32 7.44 -11.15 5.34
N LEU A 33 8.47 -10.42 4.93
CA LEU A 33 8.73 -9.05 5.38
C LEU A 33 8.31 -8.03 4.31
N SER A 34 7.69 -6.93 4.73
CA SER A 34 7.30 -5.81 3.88
C SER A 34 7.54 -4.49 4.59
N LEU A 35 7.36 -3.35 3.90
CA LEU A 35 7.44 -2.03 4.54
C LEU A 35 6.37 -1.80 5.61
N THR A 36 5.23 -2.49 5.53
CA THR A 36 4.06 -2.23 6.38
C THR A 36 3.80 -3.33 7.40
N GLY A 37 4.48 -4.46 7.30
CA GLY A 37 4.23 -5.57 8.20
C GLY A 37 5.12 -6.77 7.97
N LEU A 38 4.95 -7.73 8.87
CA LEU A 38 5.71 -8.98 8.95
C LEU A 38 4.74 -10.13 9.15
N PHE A 39 4.83 -11.16 8.31
CA PHE A 39 4.24 -12.46 8.58
C PHE A 39 5.34 -13.42 9.02
N VAL A 40 5.07 -14.25 10.03
CA VAL A 40 5.98 -15.31 10.48
C VAL A 40 5.23 -16.60 10.77
N ASP A 41 5.84 -17.71 10.40
CA ASP A 41 5.43 -19.04 10.81
C ASP A 41 5.83 -19.25 12.28
N ALA A 42 4.82 -19.35 13.14
CA ALA A 42 5.01 -19.23 14.58
C ALA A 42 3.81 -19.78 15.34
N ASN A 43 4.05 -20.69 16.28
CA ASN A 43 3.07 -21.09 17.27
C ASN A 43 3.16 -20.15 18.48
N LEU A 44 2.48 -19.01 18.40
CA LEU A 44 2.47 -17.98 19.43
C LEU A 44 1.08 -17.86 20.05
N ALA A 45 1.05 -17.76 21.38
CA ALA A 45 -0.16 -17.41 22.12
C ALA A 45 -0.37 -15.89 22.04
N VAL A 46 -0.95 -15.43 20.92
CA VAL A 46 -1.26 -14.01 20.66
C VAL A 46 -2.68 -13.86 20.16
N ASP A 47 -3.31 -12.75 20.55
CA ASP A 47 -4.67 -12.43 20.16
C ASP A 47 -4.70 -11.45 18.97
N PRO A 48 -5.62 -11.61 18.00
CA PRO A 48 -5.88 -10.60 16.99
C PRO A 48 -6.17 -9.23 17.62
N GLY A 49 -5.55 -8.18 17.10
CA GLY A 49 -5.63 -6.81 17.60
C GLY A 49 -4.61 -6.45 18.68
N ALA A 50 -3.96 -7.44 19.32
CA ALA A 50 -2.94 -7.18 20.33
C ALA A 50 -1.71 -6.49 19.72
N VAL A 51 -1.09 -5.59 20.48
CA VAL A 51 0.13 -4.86 20.08
C VAL A 51 1.31 -5.40 20.87
N HIS A 52 2.34 -5.82 20.16
CA HIS A 52 3.58 -6.33 20.75
C HIS A 52 4.79 -5.56 20.24
N ALA A 53 5.80 -5.38 21.09
CA ALA A 53 7.10 -4.92 20.64
C ALA A 53 7.79 -6.05 19.87
N LEU A 54 8.11 -5.82 18.60
CA LEU A 54 8.84 -6.78 17.76
C LEU A 54 10.31 -6.37 17.72
N LYS A 55 11.20 -7.30 18.05
CA LYS A 55 12.63 -7.14 17.79
C LYS A 55 13.00 -8.07 16.65
N ILE A 56 13.31 -7.49 15.50
CA ILE A 56 13.55 -8.19 14.26
C ILE A 56 15.02 -8.06 13.94
N ARG A 57 15.69 -9.17 13.64
CA ARG A 57 17.09 -9.21 13.25
C ARG A 57 17.27 -10.07 12.01
N THR A 58 18.11 -9.64 11.09
CA THR A 58 18.46 -10.40 9.89
C THR A 58 19.26 -11.66 10.26
N ARG A 59 19.23 -12.67 9.40
CA ARG A 59 19.90 -13.97 9.64
C ARG A 59 21.41 -13.83 9.85
N ASP A 60 22.05 -12.93 9.11
CA ASP A 60 23.46 -12.56 9.23
C ASP A 60 23.77 -11.68 10.46
N LYS A 61 22.72 -11.19 11.14
CA LYS A 61 22.78 -10.33 12.33
C LYS A 61 23.35 -8.93 12.07
N GLU A 62 23.47 -8.52 10.80
CA GLU A 62 23.98 -7.20 10.43
C GLU A 62 22.96 -6.09 10.69
N MET A 63 21.66 -6.38 10.54
CA MET A 63 20.60 -5.42 10.77
C MET A 63 19.64 -5.85 11.88
N ARG A 64 19.23 -4.88 12.70
CA ARG A 64 18.22 -5.05 13.72
C ARG A 64 17.28 -3.86 13.73
N VAL A 65 15.99 -4.13 13.85
CA VAL A 65 14.95 -3.13 14.03
C VAL A 65 14.03 -3.55 15.17
N ASP A 66 13.77 -2.61 16.07
CA ASP A 66 12.79 -2.76 17.14
C ASP A 66 11.58 -1.87 16.77
N VAL A 67 10.40 -2.48 16.57
CA VAL A 67 9.18 -1.80 16.10
C VAL A 67 7.92 -2.40 16.74
N PRO A 68 6.93 -1.61 17.18
CA PRO A 68 5.65 -2.16 17.60
C PRO A 68 4.87 -2.75 16.42
N GLY A 69 4.23 -3.89 16.64
CA GLY A 69 3.41 -4.57 15.65
C GLY A 69 2.05 -4.97 16.21
N ARG A 70 0.98 -4.64 15.49
CA ARG A 70 -0.38 -5.10 15.78
C ARG A 70 -0.65 -6.42 15.09
N VAL A 71 -1.17 -7.41 15.82
CA VAL A 71 -1.59 -8.69 15.24
C VAL A 71 -2.83 -8.45 14.37
N VAL A 72 -2.68 -8.55 13.06
CA VAL A 72 -3.82 -8.39 12.12
C VAL A 72 -4.46 -9.73 11.75
N ARG A 73 -3.71 -10.83 11.89
CA ARG A 73 -4.21 -12.16 11.56
C ARG A 73 -3.42 -13.23 12.28
N VAL A 74 -4.13 -14.24 12.78
CA VAL A 74 -3.56 -15.48 13.30
C VAL A 74 -4.04 -16.62 12.41
N LEU A 75 -3.11 -17.35 11.82
CA LEU A 75 -3.39 -18.56 11.05
C LEU A 75 -3.32 -19.75 11.98
N LYS A 76 -4.39 -20.54 11.97
CA LYS A 76 -4.47 -21.81 12.69
C LYS A 76 -4.45 -22.93 11.67
N SER A 77 -3.59 -23.91 11.88
CA SER A 77 -3.57 -25.16 11.15
C SER A 77 -4.07 -26.26 12.06
N ASP A 78 -4.99 -27.08 11.58
CA ASP A 78 -5.40 -28.29 12.28
C ASP A 78 -4.34 -29.37 12.01
N ASP A 79 -3.60 -29.73 13.05
CA ASP A 79 -2.79 -30.94 13.04
C ASP A 79 -3.67 -32.10 13.51
N LEU A 80 -3.70 -33.18 12.72
CA LEU A 80 -4.50 -34.38 12.99
C LEU A 80 -4.04 -35.12 14.26
N LEU A 81 -2.84 -34.83 14.78
CA LEU A 81 -2.28 -35.46 15.98
C LEU A 81 -2.27 -34.53 17.21
N GLU A 82 -2.02 -33.23 17.04
CA GLU A 82 -1.84 -32.27 18.15
C GLU A 82 -3.00 -31.26 18.31
N GLY A 83 -4.01 -31.28 17.44
CA GLY A 83 -5.13 -30.35 17.46
C GLY A 83 -4.85 -29.05 16.69
N THR A 84 -5.66 -28.01 16.91
CA THR A 84 -5.53 -26.71 16.22
C THR A 84 -4.31 -25.94 16.73
N VAL A 85 -3.20 -25.95 15.98
CA VAL A 85 -1.96 -25.24 16.29
C VAL A 85 -1.91 -23.91 15.53
N VAL A 86 -1.46 -22.83 16.19
CA VAL A 86 -1.19 -21.58 15.46
C VAL A 86 0.00 -21.84 14.53
N SER A 87 -0.23 -21.77 13.23
CA SER A 87 0.80 -22.01 12.22
C SER A 87 1.50 -20.74 11.78
N GLY A 88 0.88 -19.57 11.97
CA GLY A 88 1.54 -18.30 11.66
C GLY A 88 0.79 -17.08 12.17
N VAL A 89 1.52 -15.96 12.26
CA VAL A 89 1.02 -14.68 12.77
C VAL A 89 1.44 -13.57 11.82
N ALA A 90 0.48 -12.72 11.45
CA ALA A 90 0.71 -11.51 10.67
C ALA A 90 0.64 -10.28 11.59
N PHE A 91 1.68 -9.47 11.53
CA PHE A 91 1.81 -8.19 12.22
C PHE A 91 1.79 -7.05 11.21
N GLU A 92 1.07 -5.99 11.55
CA GLU A 92 1.16 -4.68 10.89
C GLU A 92 2.03 -3.77 11.75
N PHE A 93 3.03 -3.13 11.15
CA PHE A 93 3.94 -2.23 11.87
C PHE A 93 3.26 -0.92 12.22
N LEU A 94 3.51 -0.46 13.45
CA LEU A 94 3.04 0.83 13.95
C LEU A 94 4.25 1.75 14.07
N PHE A 95 4.27 2.80 13.25
CA PHE A 95 5.36 3.77 13.20
C PHE A 95 4.99 5.00 14.02
N TYR A 96 5.44 5.05 15.28
CA TYR A 96 5.28 6.22 16.14
C TYR A 96 6.54 7.10 16.16
N GLU A 97 7.70 6.50 15.89
CA GLU A 97 8.99 7.18 15.86
C GLU A 97 9.38 7.52 14.42
N ALA A 98 9.86 8.76 14.20
CA ALA A 98 10.47 9.16 12.95
C ALA A 98 11.73 8.31 12.69
N GLY A 99 11.96 7.87 11.45
CA GLY A 99 13.13 7.04 11.10
C GLY A 99 12.89 5.53 11.11
N LYS A 100 11.87 5.03 11.83
CA LYS A 100 11.62 3.57 11.93
C LYS A 100 11.18 2.94 10.61
N ARG A 101 10.50 3.72 9.77
CA ARG A 101 10.09 3.26 8.45
C ARG A 101 11.29 3.09 7.52
N GLU A 102 12.25 4.01 7.61
CA GLU A 102 13.51 3.99 6.89
C GLU A 102 14.39 2.82 7.34
N GLU A 103 14.44 2.53 8.64
CA GLU A 103 15.12 1.34 9.18
C GLU A 103 14.52 0.02 8.63
N ILE A 104 13.18 -0.09 8.61
CA ILE A 104 12.48 -1.25 8.02
C ILE A 104 12.73 -1.32 6.51
N ALA A 105 12.74 -0.19 5.81
CA ALA A 105 13.05 -0.16 4.38
C ALA A 105 14.47 -0.65 4.11
N ALA A 106 15.46 -0.17 4.87
CA ALA A 106 16.85 -0.61 4.76
C ALA A 106 16.98 -2.11 5.06
N MET A 107 16.30 -2.62 6.09
CA MET A 107 16.25 -4.06 6.37
C MET A 107 15.61 -4.86 5.22
N LEU A 108 14.50 -4.39 4.68
CA LEU A 108 13.83 -5.04 3.55
C LEU A 108 14.76 -5.12 2.33
N LEU A 109 15.48 -4.04 2.03
CA LEU A 109 16.47 -4.02 0.94
C LEU A 109 17.63 -4.99 1.20
N HIS A 110 18.16 -4.99 2.41
CA HIS A 110 19.24 -5.90 2.82
C HIS A 110 18.83 -7.36 2.68
N VAL A 111 17.66 -7.71 3.20
CA VAL A 111 17.07 -9.05 3.08
C VAL A 111 16.81 -9.39 1.63
N THR A 112 16.31 -8.45 0.81
CA THR A 112 16.11 -8.68 -0.63
C THR A 112 17.42 -9.01 -1.33
N ARG A 113 18.49 -8.23 -1.08
CA ARG A 113 19.81 -8.48 -1.68
C ARG A 113 20.36 -9.84 -1.27
N GLY A 114 20.15 -10.26 -0.02
CA GLY A 114 20.54 -11.58 0.46
C GLY A 114 19.71 -12.72 -0.15
N GLU A 115 18.41 -12.54 -0.30
CA GLU A 115 17.46 -13.58 -0.73
C GLU A 115 17.25 -13.65 -2.25
N LEU A 116 17.62 -12.62 -3.02
CA LEU A 116 17.64 -12.68 -4.48
C LEU A 116 18.46 -13.88 -4.96
N GLY A 117 19.51 -14.27 -4.22
CA GLY A 117 20.32 -15.48 -4.43
C GLY A 117 19.60 -16.83 -4.27
N SER A 118 18.48 -16.87 -3.51
CA SER A 118 17.84 -18.11 -3.04
C SER A 118 16.33 -18.20 -3.28
N GLY A 119 15.65 -17.12 -3.69
CA GLY A 119 14.17 -17.08 -3.71
C GLY A 119 13.52 -16.08 -4.67
N GLU A 120 12.18 -15.96 -4.54
CA GLU A 120 11.32 -15.05 -5.30
C GLU A 120 10.79 -13.95 -4.35
N VAL A 121 10.88 -12.70 -4.80
CA VAL A 121 10.43 -11.49 -4.11
C VAL A 121 9.07 -11.09 -4.70
N GLU A 122 8.03 -11.03 -3.89
CA GLU A 122 6.71 -10.59 -4.34
C GLU A 122 6.67 -9.05 -4.36
N THR A 123 6.38 -8.44 -5.49
CA THR A 123 6.32 -6.96 -5.59
C THR A 123 4.92 -6.43 -5.32
N GLY A 124 3.92 -7.29 -5.20
CA GLY A 124 2.55 -6.92 -4.84
C GLY A 124 1.95 -5.88 -5.79
N HIS A 125 2.28 -5.96 -7.09
CA HIS A 125 1.82 -5.01 -8.11
C HIS A 125 2.28 -3.55 -7.90
N ALA A 126 3.27 -3.31 -7.04
CA ALA A 126 3.82 -1.96 -6.81
C ALA A 126 4.56 -1.39 -8.03
N LEU A 127 4.87 -2.23 -9.01
CA LEU A 127 5.61 -1.86 -10.21
C LEU A 127 4.77 -2.12 -11.46
N THR A 128 4.81 -1.16 -12.38
CA THR A 128 4.33 -1.33 -13.75
C THR A 128 5.53 -1.49 -14.67
N ALA A 129 5.55 -2.57 -15.43
CA ALA A 129 6.53 -2.85 -16.46
C ALA A 129 5.92 -2.58 -17.83
N ARG A 130 6.69 -2.00 -18.73
CA ARG A 130 6.31 -1.92 -20.14
C ARG A 130 6.83 -3.15 -20.85
N LEU A 131 5.93 -3.94 -21.41
CA LEU A 131 6.28 -5.10 -22.23
C LEU A 131 6.35 -4.68 -23.68
N SER A 132 7.33 -5.19 -24.42
CA SER A 132 7.38 -5.13 -25.88
C SER A 132 7.49 -6.54 -26.44
N LYS A 133 6.56 -6.91 -27.33
CA LYS A 133 6.51 -8.20 -28.01
C LYS A 133 7.34 -8.15 -29.30
N GLU A 134 7.68 -9.31 -29.87
CA GLU A 134 8.43 -9.41 -31.15
C GLU A 134 7.70 -8.74 -32.33
N ASP A 135 6.36 -8.65 -32.27
CA ASP A 135 5.55 -7.96 -33.28
C ASP A 135 5.63 -6.42 -33.20
N GLY A 136 6.41 -5.89 -32.25
CA GLY A 136 6.59 -4.45 -32.03
C GLY A 136 5.49 -3.79 -31.20
N SER A 137 4.46 -4.53 -30.80
CA SER A 137 3.45 -4.03 -29.87
C SER A 137 4.04 -3.85 -28.48
N SER A 138 3.57 -2.81 -27.79
CA SER A 138 4.00 -2.53 -26.42
C SER A 138 2.81 -2.22 -25.53
N GLU A 139 2.76 -2.89 -24.39
CA GLU A 139 1.63 -2.86 -23.47
C GLU A 139 2.14 -2.87 -22.02
N ASP A 140 1.39 -2.25 -21.11
CA ASP A 140 1.77 -2.12 -19.70
C ASP A 140 1.27 -3.33 -18.88
N ALA A 141 2.17 -3.93 -18.11
CA ALA A 141 1.88 -5.08 -17.26
C ALA A 141 2.25 -4.78 -15.81
N ARG A 142 1.53 -5.37 -14.87
CA ARG A 142 1.86 -5.25 -13.44
C ARG A 142 2.88 -6.30 -13.06
N VAL A 143 3.96 -5.92 -12.40
CA VAL A 143 4.92 -6.89 -11.84
C VAL A 143 4.39 -7.39 -10.52
N ASP A 144 4.18 -8.68 -10.45
CA ASP A 144 3.64 -9.39 -9.30
C ASP A 144 4.76 -10.03 -8.46
N ALA A 145 5.83 -10.53 -9.10
CA ALA A 145 7.01 -11.03 -8.40
C ALA A 145 8.30 -10.93 -9.25
N VAL A 146 9.45 -10.94 -8.59
CA VAL A 146 10.79 -10.79 -9.15
C VAL A 146 11.72 -11.85 -8.54
N SER A 147 12.54 -12.51 -9.35
CA SER A 147 13.55 -13.48 -8.92
C SER A 147 14.79 -13.41 -9.81
N LEU A 148 15.92 -13.94 -9.36
CA LEU A 148 17.18 -13.95 -10.13
C LEU A 148 17.06 -14.50 -11.55
N GLY A 149 16.19 -15.50 -11.75
CA GLY A 149 16.00 -16.15 -13.05
C GLY A 149 14.74 -15.72 -13.80
N GLY A 150 13.91 -14.83 -13.25
CA GLY A 150 12.60 -14.58 -13.85
C GLY A 150 11.72 -13.56 -13.16
N LEU A 151 10.72 -13.10 -13.89
CA LEU A 151 9.68 -12.18 -13.45
C LEU A 151 8.31 -12.87 -13.49
N SER A 152 7.43 -12.53 -12.55
CA SER A 152 6.00 -12.85 -12.60
C SER A 152 5.25 -11.56 -12.87
N ILE A 153 4.47 -11.53 -13.95
CA ILE A 153 3.67 -10.38 -14.36
C ILE A 153 2.19 -10.73 -14.42
N GLU A 154 1.34 -9.72 -14.23
CA GLU A 154 -0.10 -9.80 -14.40
C GLU A 154 -0.56 -8.90 -15.54
N THR A 155 -1.28 -9.48 -16.49
CA THR A 155 -1.83 -8.84 -17.70
C THR A 155 -3.28 -9.23 -17.87
N ASP A 156 -4.05 -8.46 -18.62
CA ASP A 156 -5.43 -8.76 -19.03
C ASP A 156 -5.49 -9.62 -20.31
N TRP A 157 -4.39 -9.70 -21.04
CA TRP A 157 -4.19 -10.62 -22.16
C TRP A 157 -3.26 -11.79 -21.80
N GLN A 158 -3.36 -12.88 -22.55
CA GLN A 158 -2.52 -14.05 -22.36
C GLN A 158 -1.26 -13.98 -23.22
N LEU A 159 -0.10 -14.18 -22.61
CA LEU A 159 1.17 -14.42 -23.33
C LEU A 159 1.32 -15.90 -23.67
N ARG A 160 1.80 -16.19 -24.87
CA ARG A 160 2.01 -17.57 -25.34
C ARG A 160 3.30 -18.13 -24.77
N LYS A 161 3.30 -19.42 -24.48
CA LYS A 161 4.52 -20.11 -24.04
C LYS A 161 5.58 -20.02 -25.15
N GLY A 162 6.79 -19.62 -24.79
CA GLY A 162 7.94 -19.43 -25.67
C GLY A 162 8.00 -18.05 -26.34
N GLU A 163 7.00 -17.19 -26.12
CA GLU A 163 6.98 -15.84 -26.68
C GLU A 163 8.09 -15.00 -26.05
N LYS A 164 8.94 -14.40 -26.90
CA LYS A 164 10.00 -13.49 -26.45
C LYS A 164 9.43 -12.12 -26.20
N ILE A 165 9.80 -11.56 -25.07
CA ILE A 165 9.36 -10.24 -24.64
C ILE A 165 10.53 -9.47 -24.06
N ARG A 166 10.55 -8.19 -24.38
CA ARG A 166 11.40 -7.22 -23.69
C ARG A 166 10.57 -6.58 -22.60
N VAL A 167 11.09 -6.58 -21.38
CA VAL A 167 10.47 -6.00 -20.20
C VAL A 167 11.28 -4.77 -19.82
N GLU A 168 10.62 -3.63 -19.76
CA GLU A 168 11.20 -2.36 -19.33
C GLU A 168 10.62 -1.97 -17.98
N LEU A 169 11.48 -1.88 -16.97
CA LEU A 169 11.14 -1.63 -15.58
C LEU A 169 11.68 -0.25 -15.17
N PRO A 170 10.89 0.62 -14.52
CA PRO A 170 11.39 1.91 -14.05
C PRO A 170 12.42 1.75 -12.93
N THR A 171 13.43 2.62 -12.89
CA THR A 171 14.40 2.73 -11.79
C THR A 171 14.06 3.92 -10.88
N PRO A 172 14.48 3.89 -9.60
CA PRO A 172 14.23 5.01 -8.70
C PRO A 172 15.01 6.27 -9.09
N GLU A 173 16.11 6.12 -9.83
CA GLU A 173 16.98 7.22 -10.29
C GLU A 173 16.45 7.93 -11.56
N GLY A 174 15.24 7.60 -12.04
CA GLY A 174 14.62 8.27 -13.20
C GLY A 174 14.95 7.67 -14.56
N GLY A 175 15.25 6.36 -14.63
CA GLY A 175 15.53 5.63 -15.86
C GLY A 175 14.73 4.33 -15.98
N SER A 176 15.16 3.44 -16.87
CA SER A 176 14.56 2.12 -17.01
C SER A 176 15.61 1.02 -17.19
N VAL A 177 15.36 -0.11 -16.54
CA VAL A 177 16.07 -1.36 -16.77
C VAL A 177 15.32 -2.12 -17.86
N LYS A 178 16.03 -2.47 -18.94
CA LYS A 178 15.52 -3.34 -19.98
C LYS A 178 16.08 -4.74 -19.76
N VAL A 179 15.20 -5.73 -19.67
CA VAL A 179 15.55 -7.15 -19.61
C VAL A 179 14.79 -7.90 -20.68
N GLU A 180 15.41 -8.91 -21.28
CA GLU A 180 14.77 -9.78 -22.27
C GLU A 180 14.47 -11.14 -21.64
N GLY A 181 13.35 -11.74 -22.04
CA GLY A 181 12.95 -13.03 -21.50
C GLY A 181 11.90 -13.74 -22.35
N CYS A 182 11.63 -14.98 -21.98
CA CYS A 182 10.64 -15.81 -22.64
C CYS A 182 9.50 -16.12 -21.67
N ALA A 183 8.25 -16.00 -22.13
CA ALA A 183 7.10 -16.44 -21.37
C ALA A 183 7.12 -17.97 -21.23
N VAL A 184 7.31 -18.49 -20.02
CA VAL A 184 7.41 -19.95 -19.78
C VAL A 184 6.04 -20.55 -19.47
N ARG A 185 5.21 -19.78 -18.76
CA ARG A 185 3.91 -20.24 -18.30
C ARG A 185 2.98 -19.06 -18.08
N SER A 186 1.77 -19.12 -18.65
CA SER A 186 0.69 -18.19 -18.35
C SER A 186 -0.51 -18.93 -17.77
N ARG A 187 -1.05 -18.44 -16.66
CA ARG A 187 -2.22 -19.01 -15.96
C ARG A 187 -3.27 -17.93 -15.75
N ARG A 188 -4.54 -18.27 -16.03
CA ARG A 188 -5.66 -17.39 -15.72
C ARG A 188 -5.95 -17.40 -14.21
N SER A 189 -6.06 -16.21 -13.62
CA SER A 189 -6.43 -15.99 -12.22
C SER A 189 -7.96 -16.04 -12.05
N LYS A 190 -8.41 -16.11 -10.79
CA LYS A 190 -9.85 -16.05 -10.46
C LYS A 190 -10.49 -14.71 -10.81
N SER A 191 -9.71 -13.62 -10.90
CA SER A 191 -10.19 -12.30 -11.31
C SER A 191 -10.24 -12.11 -12.83
N GLY A 192 -9.91 -13.14 -13.61
CA GLY A 192 -9.95 -13.11 -15.07
C GLY A 192 -8.66 -12.63 -15.74
N THR A 193 -7.70 -12.09 -14.98
CA THR A 193 -6.36 -11.69 -15.44
C THR A 193 -5.44 -12.89 -15.66
N PHE A 194 -4.34 -12.71 -16.37
CA PHE A 194 -3.33 -13.73 -16.65
C PHE A 194 -2.06 -13.43 -15.88
N ARG A 195 -1.63 -14.38 -15.05
CA ARG A 195 -0.33 -14.35 -14.38
C ARG A 195 0.67 -15.15 -15.21
N THR A 196 1.68 -14.47 -15.74
CA THR A 196 2.69 -15.04 -16.63
C THR A 196 4.07 -15.02 -15.97
N ARG A 197 4.72 -16.19 -15.93
CA ARG A 197 6.14 -16.31 -15.57
C ARG A 197 7.00 -16.10 -16.81
N ILE A 198 7.93 -15.17 -16.70
CA ILE A 198 8.93 -14.80 -17.69
C ILE A 198 10.27 -15.27 -17.16
N GLU A 199 10.99 -16.07 -17.93
CA GLU A 199 12.36 -16.45 -17.62
C GLU A 199 13.30 -15.50 -18.35
N LEU A 200 14.19 -14.85 -17.60
CA LEU A 200 15.08 -13.84 -18.15
C LEU A 200 16.22 -14.52 -18.90
N SER A 201 16.49 -14.03 -20.10
CA SER A 201 17.66 -14.41 -20.88
C SER A 201 18.82 -13.51 -20.47
N SER A 202 19.92 -14.08 -19.99
CA SER A 202 21.09 -13.35 -19.47
C SER A 202 21.84 -12.47 -20.50
N GLN A 203 21.27 -12.16 -21.66
CA GLN A 203 22.01 -11.70 -22.84
C GLN A 203 21.90 -10.20 -23.18
N THR A 204 21.07 -9.40 -22.50
CA THR A 204 20.83 -8.03 -23.00
C THR A 204 20.61 -7.04 -21.86
N LEU A 205 21.72 -6.51 -21.34
CA LEU A 205 21.79 -5.25 -20.62
C LEU A 205 22.44 -4.19 -21.52
N PRO A 206 22.13 -2.89 -21.34
CA PRO A 206 22.65 -1.81 -22.17
C PRO A 206 24.19 -1.80 -22.23
N GLU A 207 24.74 -1.41 -23.39
CA GLU A 207 26.19 -1.30 -23.60
C GLU A 207 26.82 -0.39 -22.54
N GLY A 208 27.73 -0.96 -21.74
CA GLY A 208 28.44 -0.27 -20.64
C GLY A 208 28.23 -0.89 -19.25
N VAL A 209 27.28 -1.81 -19.08
CA VAL A 209 27.10 -2.56 -17.83
C VAL A 209 27.85 -3.89 -17.91
N ASP A 210 28.70 -4.15 -16.91
CA ASP A 210 29.57 -5.32 -16.84
C ASP A 210 28.80 -6.64 -17.01
N ARG A 211 29.29 -7.51 -17.91
CA ARG A 211 28.61 -8.71 -18.45
C ARG A 211 28.52 -9.89 -17.47
N SER A 212 28.65 -9.64 -16.18
CA SER A 212 28.60 -10.68 -15.16
C SER A 212 27.17 -10.86 -14.64
N VAL A 213 26.90 -12.00 -13.98
CA VAL A 213 25.65 -12.31 -13.25
C VAL A 213 25.21 -11.14 -12.33
N HIS A 214 26.14 -10.26 -11.97
CA HIS A 214 25.89 -9.02 -11.23
C HIS A 214 25.02 -8.01 -11.98
N GLY A 215 25.00 -7.97 -13.32
CA GLY A 215 24.21 -6.97 -14.05
C GLY A 215 22.70 -7.17 -13.92
N VAL A 216 22.23 -8.42 -14.05
CA VAL A 216 20.81 -8.76 -13.86
C VAL A 216 20.44 -8.68 -12.38
N HIS A 217 21.33 -9.13 -11.50
CA HIS A 217 21.14 -9.01 -10.06
C HIS A 217 21.05 -7.54 -9.61
N ASP A 218 21.92 -6.67 -10.10
CA ASP A 218 21.93 -5.23 -9.80
C ASP A 218 20.71 -4.53 -10.38
N ALA A 219 20.33 -4.88 -11.62
CA ALA A 219 19.08 -4.45 -12.23
C ALA A 219 17.84 -4.84 -11.41
N LEU A 220 17.74 -6.10 -10.99
CA LEU A 220 16.62 -6.59 -10.17
C LEU A 220 16.65 -5.99 -8.76
N THR A 221 17.83 -5.79 -8.19
CA THR A 221 18.02 -5.09 -6.91
C THR A 221 17.50 -3.67 -7.02
N LYS A 222 17.84 -2.93 -8.08
CA LYS A 222 17.33 -1.59 -8.38
C LYS A 222 15.82 -1.54 -8.58
N VAL A 223 15.23 -2.61 -9.12
CA VAL A 223 13.78 -2.73 -9.31
C VAL A 223 13.07 -2.95 -7.98
N VAL A 224 13.61 -3.81 -7.11
CA VAL A 224 13.09 -3.94 -5.74
C VAL A 224 13.31 -2.64 -4.96
N GLU A 225 14.48 -2.01 -5.12
CA GLU A 225 14.75 -0.68 -4.59
C GLU A 225 13.73 0.34 -5.08
N ALA A 226 13.32 0.34 -6.35
CA ALA A 226 12.25 1.23 -6.83
C ALA A 226 10.91 0.97 -6.13
N ALA A 227 10.61 -0.29 -5.84
CA ALA A 227 9.37 -0.69 -5.19
C ALA A 227 9.38 -0.41 -3.67
N VAL A 228 10.56 -0.33 -3.07
CA VAL A 228 10.78 -0.12 -1.62
C VAL A 228 11.20 1.32 -1.31
N ALA A 229 11.75 2.04 -2.30
CA ALA A 229 12.18 3.41 -2.15
C ALA A 229 11.01 4.24 -1.64
N PRO A 230 11.24 5.10 -0.64
CA PRO A 230 10.32 6.20 -0.44
C PRO A 230 10.27 6.92 -1.78
N THR A 231 9.10 6.95 -2.40
CA THR A 231 8.85 7.70 -3.62
C THR A 231 9.22 9.16 -3.38
N SER A 232 10.49 9.50 -3.60
CA SER A 232 10.95 10.87 -3.70
C SER A 232 10.49 11.35 -5.06
N GLU A 233 9.59 12.33 -5.02
CA GLU A 233 8.98 13.00 -6.18
C GLU A 233 7.96 12.19 -6.98
N ILE A 234 6.97 11.65 -6.27
CA ILE A 234 5.58 11.80 -6.70
C ILE A 234 4.95 12.65 -5.62
N ALA A 235 4.34 13.78 -6.01
CA ALA A 235 3.54 14.62 -5.12
C ALA A 235 2.76 13.71 -4.16
N PRO A 236 2.82 13.99 -2.83
CA PRO A 236 2.40 13.04 -1.81
C PRO A 236 1.04 12.50 -2.20
N THR A 237 0.97 11.23 -2.58
CA THR A 237 -0.28 10.50 -2.59
C THR A 237 -0.60 10.29 -1.11
N ARG A 238 -1.17 11.38 -0.57
CA ARG A 238 -1.75 11.55 0.74
C ARG A 238 -2.41 10.25 1.13
N LYS A 239 -1.86 9.63 2.18
CA LYS A 239 -2.47 8.46 2.80
C LYS A 239 -3.86 8.89 3.25
N GLU A 240 -4.89 8.47 2.53
CA GLU A 240 -6.26 8.59 3.01
C GLU A 240 -6.33 7.79 4.31
N HIS A 241 -6.43 8.50 5.43
CA HIS A 241 -6.47 7.93 6.78
C HIS A 241 -7.86 7.36 7.11
N LEU A 242 -8.90 7.77 6.37
CA LEU A 242 -10.22 7.16 6.40
C LEU A 242 -10.86 7.31 5.01
N SER A 243 -11.26 6.22 4.35
CA SER A 243 -11.98 6.26 3.08
C SER A 243 -13.14 5.27 3.05
N GLY A 244 -14.17 5.57 2.25
CA GLY A 244 -15.40 4.77 2.22
C GLY A 244 -16.50 5.35 1.33
N ASP A 245 -17.71 4.79 1.48
CA ASP A 245 -18.91 5.18 0.75
C ASP A 245 -19.79 6.09 1.61
N LEU A 246 -20.24 7.22 1.05
CA LEU A 246 -21.15 8.16 1.71
C LEU A 246 -22.52 7.55 2.03
N ALA A 247 -22.93 6.50 1.31
CA ALA A 247 -24.15 5.77 1.62
C ALA A 247 -24.06 5.01 2.96
N MET A 248 -22.84 4.69 3.42
CA MET A 248 -22.60 4.06 4.72
C MET A 248 -22.38 5.08 5.83
N LEU A 249 -21.68 6.17 5.53
CA LEU A 249 -21.37 7.22 6.48
C LEU A 249 -21.44 8.58 5.79
N GLY A 250 -22.54 9.30 6.01
CA GLY A 250 -22.76 10.61 5.40
C GLY A 250 -21.80 11.69 5.92
N VAL A 251 -21.65 12.77 5.15
CA VAL A 251 -20.75 13.87 5.49
C VAL A 251 -20.99 14.44 6.90
N PRO A 252 -22.22 14.74 7.35
CA PRO A 252 -22.41 15.30 8.69
C PRO A 252 -21.81 14.42 9.79
N SER A 253 -21.85 13.10 9.61
CA SER A 253 -21.25 12.14 10.55
C SER A 253 -19.74 12.14 10.47
N LEU A 254 -19.16 12.25 9.27
CA LEU A 254 -17.70 12.38 9.07
C LEU A 254 -17.15 13.65 9.72
N LEU A 255 -17.82 14.78 9.53
CA LEU A 255 -17.42 16.06 10.12
C LEU A 255 -17.60 16.06 11.65
N SER A 256 -18.66 15.42 12.16
CA SER A 256 -18.84 15.22 13.60
C SER A 256 -17.73 14.38 14.21
N LEU A 257 -17.36 13.27 13.55
CA LEU A 257 -16.24 12.42 13.97
C LEU A 257 -14.92 13.19 13.99
N ALA A 258 -14.63 13.93 12.91
CA ALA A 258 -13.43 14.77 12.84
C ALA A 258 -13.40 15.83 13.95
N GLY A 259 -14.55 16.41 14.30
CA GLY A 259 -14.67 17.35 15.40
C GLY A 259 -14.43 16.73 16.77
N LEU A 260 -14.99 15.55 17.03
CA LEU A 260 -14.84 14.83 18.31
C LEU A 260 -13.38 14.39 18.55
N GLU A 261 -12.73 13.90 17.50
CA GLU A 261 -11.36 13.39 17.53
C GLU A 261 -10.31 14.50 17.30
N GLN A 262 -10.73 15.78 17.25
CA GLN A 262 -9.87 16.95 17.02
C GLN A 262 -8.95 16.79 15.79
N MET A 263 -9.46 16.21 14.71
CA MET A 263 -8.68 15.88 13.53
C MET A 263 -8.32 17.13 12.71
N THR A 264 -7.08 17.15 12.20
CA THR A 264 -6.56 18.14 11.24
C THR A 264 -6.24 17.44 9.93
N GLY A 265 -6.80 17.93 8.81
CA GLY A 265 -6.67 17.26 7.51
C GLY A 265 -7.61 17.76 6.44
N VAL A 266 -7.68 17.04 5.32
CA VAL A 266 -8.59 17.36 4.21
C VAL A 266 -9.49 16.16 3.93
N LEU A 267 -10.79 16.42 3.98
CA LEU A 267 -11.82 15.49 3.56
C LEU A 267 -12.17 15.77 2.10
N ARG A 268 -11.88 14.79 1.24
CA ARG A 268 -12.29 14.79 -0.16
C ARG A 268 -13.56 14.00 -0.33
N VAL A 269 -14.49 14.53 -1.11
CA VAL A 269 -15.74 13.87 -1.45
C VAL A 269 -15.90 13.90 -2.96
N GLY A 270 -15.86 12.72 -3.59
CA GLY A 270 -15.92 12.56 -5.03
C GLY A 270 -17.26 12.00 -5.53
N GLY A 271 -17.65 12.41 -6.73
CA GLY A 271 -18.60 11.68 -7.58
C GLY A 271 -17.88 10.75 -8.56
N ALA A 272 -18.63 9.88 -9.25
CA ALA A 272 -18.10 8.91 -10.22
C ALA A 272 -17.34 9.53 -11.43
N GLU A 273 -17.41 10.85 -11.62
CA GLU A 273 -16.85 11.58 -12.78
C GLU A 273 -15.80 12.65 -12.42
N GLY A 274 -15.09 12.52 -11.29
CA GLY A 274 -13.83 13.24 -11.07
C GLY A 274 -13.92 14.69 -10.58
N ASP A 275 -15.11 15.26 -10.39
CA ASP A 275 -15.31 16.54 -9.70
C ASP A 275 -15.42 16.30 -8.19
N GLY A 276 -14.30 16.53 -7.48
CA GLY A 276 -14.16 16.29 -6.05
C GLY A 276 -14.26 17.57 -5.24
N ILE A 277 -15.09 17.57 -4.21
CA ILE A 277 -15.17 18.66 -3.23
C ILE A 277 -14.14 18.40 -2.13
N GLU A 278 -13.35 19.41 -1.78
CA GLU A 278 -12.37 19.37 -0.69
C GLU A 278 -12.86 20.20 0.49
N VAL A 279 -12.84 19.61 1.68
CA VAL A 279 -13.18 20.24 2.95
C VAL A 279 -11.94 20.23 3.84
N PHE A 280 -11.52 21.40 4.31
CA PHE A 280 -10.30 21.58 5.09
C PHE A 280 -10.64 21.65 6.58
N LEU A 281 -9.94 20.85 7.37
CA LEU A 281 -10.15 20.65 8.79
C LEU A 281 -8.90 21.05 9.58
N GLN A 282 -9.07 21.81 10.65
CA GLN A 282 -8.00 22.17 11.58
C GLN A 282 -8.50 22.04 13.02
N ASP A 283 -7.85 21.18 13.79
CA ASP A 283 -8.14 20.86 15.19
C ASP A 283 -9.63 20.55 15.42
N GLY A 284 -10.20 19.74 14.52
CA GLY A 284 -11.62 19.35 14.52
C GLY A 284 -12.59 20.43 14.00
N ARG A 285 -12.11 21.58 13.54
CA ARG A 285 -12.92 22.66 12.96
C ARG A 285 -12.88 22.64 11.44
N VAL A 286 -14.01 22.85 10.79
CA VAL A 286 -14.03 23.11 9.34
C VAL A 286 -13.62 24.55 9.10
N VAL A 287 -12.48 24.75 8.44
CA VAL A 287 -11.91 26.09 8.19
C VAL A 287 -12.19 26.59 6.78
N ASP A 288 -12.34 25.69 5.80
CA ASP A 288 -12.60 26.03 4.40
C ASP A 288 -13.24 24.86 3.65
N ALA A 289 -13.87 25.13 2.50
CA ALA A 289 -14.40 24.13 1.59
C ALA A 289 -14.42 24.65 0.15
N MET A 290 -14.10 23.80 -0.83
CA MET A 290 -14.04 24.18 -2.24
C MET A 290 -14.43 23.04 -3.18
N ASP A 291 -15.11 23.37 -4.25
CA ASP A 291 -15.62 22.48 -5.30
C ASP A 291 -15.12 22.87 -6.70
N GLY A 292 -14.10 23.73 -6.78
CA GLY A 292 -13.59 24.27 -8.05
C GLY A 292 -14.46 25.35 -8.71
N SER A 293 -15.70 25.56 -8.26
CA SER A 293 -16.63 26.54 -8.85
C SER A 293 -16.42 27.98 -8.36
N GLY A 294 -15.67 28.15 -7.26
CA GLY A 294 -15.47 29.44 -6.60
C GLY A 294 -16.62 29.85 -5.67
N ALA A 295 -17.57 28.95 -5.40
CA ALA A 295 -18.64 29.18 -4.44
C ALA A 295 -18.12 29.47 -3.02
N ALA A 296 -18.96 30.13 -2.20
CA ALA A 296 -18.63 30.37 -0.80
C ALA A 296 -18.53 29.04 -0.04
N PRO A 297 -17.55 28.86 0.88
CA PRO A 297 -17.32 27.60 1.59
C PRO A 297 -18.56 27.02 2.27
N ARG A 298 -19.40 27.89 2.85
CA ARG A 298 -20.66 27.49 3.47
C ARG A 298 -21.65 26.89 2.47
N ALA A 299 -21.75 27.46 1.26
CA ALA A 299 -22.63 26.96 0.20
C ALA A 299 -22.16 25.59 -0.31
N VAL A 300 -20.84 25.42 -0.45
CA VAL A 300 -20.21 24.15 -0.80
C VAL A 300 -20.54 23.07 0.24
N LEU A 301 -20.41 23.39 1.53
CA LEU A 301 -20.73 22.47 2.62
C LEU A 301 -22.22 22.13 2.70
N ALA A 302 -23.11 23.09 2.43
CA ALA A 302 -24.54 22.86 2.40
C ALA A 302 -24.93 21.85 1.31
N GLU A 303 -24.36 21.98 0.12
CA GLU A 303 -24.57 21.04 -0.98
C GLU A 303 -24.00 19.66 -0.66
N LEU A 304 -22.79 19.63 -0.12
CA LEU A 304 -22.11 18.40 0.23
C LEU A 304 -22.82 17.63 1.37
N CYS A 305 -23.47 18.33 2.32
CA CYS A 305 -24.31 17.70 3.34
C CYS A 305 -25.65 17.18 2.81
N ARG A 306 -26.14 17.67 1.67
CA ARG A 306 -27.32 17.09 0.97
C ARG A 306 -26.97 15.80 0.23
N ARG A 307 -25.69 15.61 -0.12
CA ARG A 307 -25.22 14.49 -0.92
C ARG A 307 -25.24 13.20 -0.10
N GLY A 308 -26.13 12.28 -0.46
CA GLY A 308 -26.27 10.96 0.19
C GLY A 308 -25.52 9.81 -0.49
N GLN A 309 -24.83 10.07 -1.61
CA GLN A 309 -24.15 9.06 -2.41
C GLN A 309 -22.82 9.61 -2.93
N GLY A 310 -21.80 8.75 -3.04
CA GLY A 310 -20.45 9.11 -3.49
C GLY A 310 -19.38 8.43 -2.65
N SER A 311 -18.12 8.69 -2.95
CA SER A 311 -16.99 8.21 -2.14
C SER A 311 -16.38 9.36 -1.36
N PHE A 312 -15.81 9.04 -0.20
CA PHE A 312 -15.05 9.99 0.59
C PHE A 312 -13.66 9.47 0.94
N ALA A 313 -12.76 10.41 1.19
CA ALA A 313 -11.39 10.16 1.62
C ALA A 313 -10.91 11.31 2.51
N LEU A 314 -10.76 11.05 3.81
CA LEU A 314 -10.12 11.95 4.77
C LEU A 314 -8.64 11.65 4.84
N THR A 315 -7.81 12.66 4.62
CA THR A 315 -6.38 12.58 4.88
C THR A 315 -5.98 13.58 5.95
N LEU A 316 -5.56 13.06 7.11
CA LEU A 316 -4.88 13.83 8.15
C LEU A 316 -3.54 14.36 7.64
N GLU A 317 -3.42 15.68 7.59
CA GLU A 317 -2.21 16.40 7.22
C GLU A 317 -2.30 17.82 7.79
N PRO A 318 -1.17 18.52 8.00
CA PRO A 318 -1.20 19.93 8.39
C PRO A 318 -2.00 20.78 7.40
N VAL A 319 -3.00 21.51 7.90
CA VAL A 319 -3.80 22.46 7.10
C VAL A 319 -3.38 23.88 7.49
N ASP A 320 -2.76 24.58 6.55
CA ASP A 320 -2.43 26.00 6.67
C ASP A 320 -3.40 26.81 5.81
N ARG A 321 -4.59 27.07 6.36
CA ARG A 321 -5.62 27.90 5.71
C ARG A 321 -6.29 28.81 6.72
N PRO A 322 -6.70 30.03 6.32
CA PRO A 322 -7.50 30.89 7.18
C PRO A 322 -8.87 30.25 7.42
N ASP A 323 -9.36 30.36 8.66
CA ASP A 323 -10.74 29.98 8.99
C ASP A 323 -11.72 30.97 8.35
N ARG A 324 -12.31 30.54 7.23
CA ARG A 324 -13.30 31.31 6.44
C ARG A 324 -14.73 31.07 6.90
N LEU A 325 -14.95 30.14 7.84
CA LEU A 325 -16.27 29.78 8.36
C LEU A 325 -16.49 30.35 9.77
N GLY A 326 -15.43 30.46 10.58
CA GLY A 326 -15.42 31.13 11.88
C GLY A 326 -16.32 30.47 12.93
N ALA A 327 -16.71 29.21 12.74
CA ALA A 327 -17.66 28.49 13.57
C ALA A 327 -17.13 27.11 13.98
N SER A 328 -17.61 26.58 15.12
CA SER A 328 -17.34 25.19 15.45
C SER A 328 -18.06 24.25 14.48
N THR A 329 -17.48 23.09 14.22
CA THR A 329 -18.09 22.08 13.33
C THR A 329 -19.50 21.71 13.77
N THR A 330 -19.75 21.58 15.08
CA THR A 330 -21.10 21.31 15.62
C THR A 330 -22.08 22.44 15.33
N ALA A 331 -21.70 23.70 15.55
CA ALA A 331 -22.57 24.84 15.28
C ALA A 331 -22.89 24.94 13.78
N LEU A 332 -21.87 24.72 12.93
CA LEU A 332 -22.02 24.71 11.48
C LEU A 332 -22.99 23.63 11.00
N LEU A 333 -22.87 22.39 11.52
CA LEU A 333 -23.75 21.29 11.15
C LEU A 333 -25.21 21.52 11.61
N LEU A 334 -25.41 22.08 12.81
CA LEU A 334 -26.75 22.42 13.30
C LEU A 334 -27.41 23.51 12.44
N ASP A 335 -26.65 24.53 12.06
CA ASP A 335 -27.16 25.59 11.18
C ASP A 335 -27.51 25.06 9.79
N LEU A 336 -26.67 24.20 9.20
CA LEU A 336 -26.91 23.58 7.89
C LEU A 336 -28.14 22.66 7.92
N ALA A 337 -28.32 21.89 8.99
CA ALA A 337 -29.50 21.05 9.17
C ALA A 337 -30.78 21.90 9.28
N ARG A 338 -30.75 23.02 10.01
CA ARG A 338 -31.88 23.96 10.10
C ARG A 338 -32.26 24.53 8.73
N GLU A 339 -31.27 24.96 7.93
CA GLU A 339 -31.50 25.47 6.57
C GLU A 339 -32.10 24.40 5.64
N GLN A 340 -31.69 23.13 5.77
CA GLN A 340 -32.25 22.03 5.01
C GLN A 340 -33.71 21.73 5.39
N ASP A 341 -34.02 21.73 6.70
CA ASP A 341 -35.38 21.52 7.20
C ASP A 341 -36.33 22.64 6.75
N GLU A 342 -35.87 23.89 6.79
CA GLU A 342 -36.62 25.06 6.32
C GLU A 342 -36.87 25.00 4.80
N ALA A 343 -35.85 24.65 4.00
CA ALA A 343 -36.00 24.49 2.56
C ALA A 343 -36.97 23.36 2.19
N THR A 344 -36.94 22.24 2.92
CA THR A 344 -37.84 21.10 2.69
C THR A 344 -39.29 21.43 3.04
N ARG A 345 -39.51 22.29 4.04
CA ARG A 345 -40.85 22.71 4.51
C ARG A 345 -41.54 23.75 3.62
N VAL A 346 -40.79 24.49 2.81
CA VAL A 346 -41.33 25.50 1.88
C VAL A 346 -41.78 24.87 0.54
N VAL A 347 -41.30 23.66 0.23
CA VAL A 347 -41.59 22.96 -1.04
C VAL A 347 -42.71 21.91 -0.90
N ALA A 348 -43.17 21.61 0.32
CA ALA A 348 -44.30 20.72 0.61
C ALA A 348 -45.61 21.50 0.79
#